data_AF-A0A8H3X7K8-F1
#
_entry.id   AF-A0A8H3X7K8-F1
#
_cell.length_a   1.000
_cell.length_b   1.000
_cell.length_c   1.000
_cell.angle_alpha   90.00
_cell.angle_beta   90.00
_cell.angle_gamma   90.00
#
_symmetry.space_group_name_H-M   'P 1'
#
loop_
_entity.id
_entity.type
_entity.pdbx_description
1 polymer ?
#
loop_
_entity_poly.entity_id
_entity_poly.type
_entity_poly.pdbx_seq_one_letter_code
_entity_poly.pdbx_strand_id
1 'polypeptide(L)'
;MNPMVPSLAGSKMPSSDPNSKIDLLDDEATVTRKLKKAFCEEGNVTDNGVLSFIKSVLIPLGSLNGQTPKFVINRPGKFGGEAIYTDYQSLEDDFREKKVHPGDLKNAASEAINKLLDPIRKKWASDPELSKLTSRTYPEPGSKITKKKESKKHNQPPKGSNTPTELPVDVSRIDVRVAKIIKAENHPKTPKSYASTVDVGDASGNPRTVASGLASHIPLEQLQGRHVVAVCNLKPARLQGIESSAMFLAASSFHLGIWNW
;
A
#
# COMPACT_ATOMS: atom_id res chain seq x y z
N MET A 1 12.64 13.54 -16.49
CA MET A 1 12.06 12.67 -15.45
C MET A 1 10.61 13.09 -15.26
N ASN A 2 9.66 12.14 -15.24
CA ASN A 2 8.26 12.47 -15.01
C ASN A 2 8.04 12.87 -13.54
N PRO A 3 7.22 13.89 -13.26
CA PRO A 3 6.90 14.26 -11.89
C PRO A 3 6.14 13.14 -11.19
N MET A 4 6.40 12.94 -9.90
CA MET A 4 5.61 12.01 -9.10
C MET A 4 4.25 12.63 -8.78
N VAL A 5 3.17 11.88 -9.04
CA VAL A 5 1.82 12.29 -8.66
C VAL A 5 1.65 12.08 -7.15
N PRO A 6 1.32 13.13 -6.37
CA PRO A 6 1.09 13.02 -4.94
C PRO A 6 -0.07 12.07 -4.62
N SER A 7 -0.11 11.58 -3.36
CA SER A 7 -1.26 10.81 -2.88
C SER A 7 -2.54 11.67 -2.88
N LEU A 8 -3.71 11.04 -2.97
CA LEU A 8 -5.00 11.76 -2.90
C LEU A 8 -5.21 12.43 -1.54
N ALA A 9 -4.50 11.97 -0.52
CA ALA A 9 -4.51 12.55 0.82
C ALA A 9 -3.48 13.68 1.01
N GLY A 10 -2.75 14.07 -0.04
CA GLY A 10 -1.63 15.02 0.04
C GLY A 10 -0.45 14.43 0.81
N SER A 11 0.32 15.30 1.47
CA SER A 11 1.45 14.93 2.33
C SER A 11 1.03 14.35 3.69
N LYS A 12 -0.25 14.47 4.06
CA LYS A 12 -0.76 14.14 5.41
C LYS A 12 -1.00 12.66 5.68
N MET A 13 -1.13 11.80 4.65
CA MET A 13 -1.26 10.34 4.86
C MET A 13 -0.24 9.56 4.04
N PRO A 14 0.30 8.46 4.61
CA PRO A 14 1.28 7.63 3.93
C PRO A 14 0.63 6.85 2.78
N SER A 15 1.44 6.61 1.75
CA SER A 15 1.13 5.80 0.56
C SER A 15 0.62 4.38 0.89
N SER A 16 0.82 3.89 2.12
CA SER A 16 0.33 2.58 2.58
C SER A 16 -1.14 2.56 2.99
N ASP A 17 -1.82 3.71 3.17
CA ASP A 17 -3.26 3.73 3.43
C ASP A 17 -4.03 3.31 2.17
N PRO A 18 -4.86 2.25 2.21
CA PRO A 18 -5.68 1.82 1.07
C PRO A 18 -6.60 2.92 0.51
N ASN A 19 -6.94 3.95 1.30
CA ASN A 19 -7.75 5.09 0.85
C ASN A 19 -6.92 6.22 0.21
N SER A 20 -5.59 6.20 0.33
CA SER A 20 -4.71 7.24 -0.22
C SER A 20 -4.45 7.09 -1.73
N LYS A 21 -4.84 5.95 -2.32
CA LYS A 21 -4.61 5.55 -3.71
C LYS A 21 -5.88 5.04 -4.37
N ILE A 22 -6.05 5.32 -5.65
CA ILE A 22 -7.06 4.69 -6.51
C ILE A 22 -6.40 3.53 -7.25
N ASP A 23 -6.99 2.34 -7.14
CA ASP A 23 -6.62 1.18 -7.93
C ASP A 23 -7.27 1.25 -9.32
N LEU A 24 -6.64 0.67 -10.33
CA LEU A 24 -7.20 0.59 -11.68
C LEU A 24 -8.49 -0.22 -11.72
N LEU A 25 -8.67 -1.14 -10.76
CA LEU A 25 -9.83 -2.01 -10.65
C LEU A 25 -10.81 -1.61 -9.55
N ASP A 26 -10.56 -0.50 -8.82
CA ASP A 26 -11.53 0.03 -7.86
C ASP A 26 -12.87 0.24 -8.57
N ASP A 27 -13.99 -0.13 -7.95
CA ASP A 27 -15.32 0.17 -8.47
C ASP A 27 -15.68 1.65 -8.37
N GLU A 28 -16.76 2.07 -9.05
CA GLU A 28 -17.21 3.46 -9.10
C GLU A 28 -17.48 4.07 -7.73
N ALA A 29 -18.14 3.32 -6.84
CA ALA A 29 -18.47 3.79 -5.51
C ALA A 29 -17.20 3.90 -4.63
N THR A 30 -16.24 3.01 -4.81
CA THR A 30 -14.95 3.04 -4.14
C THR A 30 -14.13 4.26 -4.55
N VAL A 31 -14.04 4.58 -5.85
CA VAL A 31 -13.37 5.81 -6.33
C VAL A 31 -13.99 7.06 -5.72
N THR A 32 -15.31 7.19 -5.80
CA THR A 32 -16.05 8.34 -5.26
C THR A 32 -15.85 8.46 -3.75
N ARG A 33 -15.88 7.33 -3.01
CA ARG A 33 -15.62 7.30 -1.57
C ARG A 33 -14.19 7.77 -1.23
N LYS A 34 -13.19 7.34 -2.00
CA LYS A 34 -11.78 7.73 -1.81
C LYS A 34 -11.60 9.23 -2.08
N LEU A 35 -12.13 9.77 -3.18
CA LEU A 35 -12.05 11.20 -3.47
C LEU A 35 -12.83 12.06 -2.46
N LYS A 36 -13.97 11.58 -1.96
CA LYS A 36 -14.70 12.30 -0.90
C LYS A 36 -13.83 12.51 0.34
N LYS A 37 -13.05 11.48 0.72
CA LYS A 37 -12.10 11.51 1.85
C LYS A 37 -10.77 12.21 1.55
N ALA A 38 -10.45 12.46 0.28
CA ALA A 38 -9.22 13.13 -0.12
C ALA A 38 -9.08 14.50 0.56
N PHE A 39 -7.85 14.90 0.87
CA PHE A 39 -7.59 16.23 1.41
C PHE A 39 -7.75 17.25 0.28
N CYS A 40 -8.67 18.21 0.45
CA CYS A 40 -8.94 19.28 -0.51
C CYS A 40 -9.57 20.44 0.26
N GLU A 41 -8.73 21.37 0.69
CA GLU A 41 -9.13 22.57 1.41
C GLU A 41 -9.43 23.69 0.42
N GLU A 42 -10.47 24.47 0.67
CA GLU A 42 -10.94 25.53 -0.23
C GLU A 42 -9.88 26.64 -0.38
N GLY A 43 -9.59 27.02 -1.62
CA GLY A 43 -8.53 28.00 -1.93
C GLY A 43 -7.10 27.45 -1.81
N ASN A 44 -6.92 26.26 -1.23
CA ASN A 44 -5.60 25.67 -1.06
C ASN A 44 -5.16 24.91 -2.32
N VAL A 45 -4.28 25.55 -3.08
CA VAL A 45 -3.64 24.98 -4.27
C VAL A 45 -2.31 24.26 -3.95
N THR A 46 -1.79 24.42 -2.73
CA THR A 46 -0.53 23.82 -2.27
C THR A 46 -0.82 22.56 -1.45
N ASP A 47 -0.12 21.45 -1.73
CA ASP A 47 -0.38 20.16 -1.07
C ASP A 47 -1.82 19.63 -1.27
N ASN A 48 -2.38 19.87 -2.46
CA ASN A 48 -3.70 19.38 -2.86
C ASN A 48 -3.58 18.20 -3.82
N GLY A 49 -3.80 16.99 -3.30
CA GLY A 49 -3.69 15.75 -4.07
C GLY A 49 -4.68 15.66 -5.23
N VAL A 50 -5.88 16.24 -5.08
CA VAL A 50 -6.91 16.24 -6.13
C VAL A 50 -6.49 17.13 -7.29
N LEU A 51 -6.07 18.37 -7.01
CA LEU A 51 -5.56 19.30 -8.05
C LEU A 51 -4.32 18.72 -8.74
N SER A 52 -3.41 18.14 -7.97
CA SER A 52 -2.19 17.52 -8.52
C SER A 52 -2.50 16.36 -9.48
N PHE A 53 -3.52 15.56 -9.16
CA PHE A 53 -3.98 14.48 -10.02
C PHE A 53 -4.65 15.02 -11.30
N ILE A 54 -5.48 16.06 -11.20
CA ILE A 54 -6.10 16.71 -12.36
C ILE A 54 -5.02 17.27 -13.30
N LYS A 55 -4.02 17.96 -12.75
CA LYS A 55 -2.87 18.52 -13.49
C LYS A 55 -2.07 17.47 -14.25
N SER A 56 -1.76 16.36 -13.56
CA SER A 56 -0.78 15.39 -14.04
C SER A 56 -1.41 14.28 -14.88
N VAL A 57 -2.71 14.02 -14.70
CA VAL A 57 -3.40 12.87 -15.29
C VAL A 57 -4.60 13.33 -16.11
N LEU A 58 -5.62 13.94 -15.50
CA LEU A 58 -6.92 14.12 -16.18
C LEU A 58 -6.88 15.10 -17.36
N ILE A 59 -6.24 16.27 -17.18
CA ILE A 59 -6.12 17.26 -18.26
C ILE A 59 -5.21 16.72 -19.38
N PRO A 60 -3.99 16.22 -19.11
CA PRO A 60 -3.13 15.66 -20.16
C PRO A 60 -3.74 14.48 -20.91
N LEU A 61 -4.46 13.58 -20.21
CA LEU A 61 -5.11 12.44 -20.86
C LEU A 61 -6.23 12.87 -21.83
N GLY A 62 -6.90 14.00 -21.57
CA GLY A 62 -7.84 14.59 -22.51
C GLY A 62 -7.19 15.03 -23.84
N SER A 63 -5.87 15.18 -23.86
CA SER A 63 -5.10 15.47 -25.08
C SER A 63 -4.73 14.22 -25.89
N LEU A 64 -4.90 13.03 -25.33
CA LEU A 64 -4.60 11.79 -26.06
C LEU A 64 -5.56 11.63 -27.25
N ASN A 65 -5.04 11.07 -28.34
CA ASN A 65 -5.76 10.88 -29.60
C ASN A 65 -6.20 12.18 -30.31
N GLY A 66 -5.47 13.29 -30.08
CA GLY A 66 -5.68 14.55 -30.81
C GLY A 66 -6.92 15.34 -30.37
N GLN A 67 -7.54 14.96 -29.24
CA GLN A 67 -8.62 15.73 -28.64
C GLN A 67 -8.07 16.94 -27.88
N THR A 68 -8.89 17.98 -27.71
CA THR A 68 -8.50 19.11 -26.86
C THR A 68 -8.57 18.68 -25.39
N PRO A 69 -7.53 18.95 -24.59
CA PRO A 69 -7.59 18.74 -23.15
C PRO A 69 -8.77 19.52 -22.59
N LYS A 70 -9.64 18.85 -21.86
CA LYS A 70 -10.70 19.51 -21.11
C LYS A 70 -11.04 18.76 -19.83
N PHE A 71 -11.25 19.53 -18.77
CA PHE A 71 -11.81 19.07 -17.51
C PHE A 71 -13.12 19.81 -17.26
N VAL A 72 -14.20 19.06 -17.02
CA VAL A 72 -15.56 19.60 -16.92
C VAL A 72 -16.03 19.46 -15.49
N ILE A 73 -16.49 20.56 -14.90
CA ILE A 73 -17.14 20.59 -13.60
C ILE A 73 -18.63 20.87 -13.80
N ASN A 74 -19.45 19.85 -13.59
CA ASN A 74 -20.91 19.97 -13.67
C ASN A 74 -21.48 20.32 -12.29
N ARG A 75 -22.10 21.50 -12.19
CA ARG A 75 -22.75 21.98 -10.96
C ARG A 75 -24.04 22.73 -11.30
N PRO A 76 -25.05 22.70 -10.40
CA PRO A 76 -26.29 23.45 -10.58
C PRO A 76 -26.04 24.94 -10.85
N GLY A 77 -26.91 25.58 -11.65
CA GLY A 77 -26.77 26.99 -12.02
C GLY A 77 -26.62 27.95 -10.83
N LYS A 78 -27.30 27.65 -9.71
CA LYS A 78 -27.18 28.41 -8.44
C LYS A 78 -25.77 28.39 -7.81
N PHE A 79 -24.89 27.50 -8.25
CA PHE A 79 -23.50 27.36 -7.78
C PHE A 79 -22.48 27.72 -8.87
N GLY A 80 -22.91 28.37 -9.96
CA GLY A 80 -22.03 28.84 -11.03
C GLY A 80 -22.09 28.03 -12.32
N GLY A 81 -22.98 27.05 -12.44
CA GLY A 81 -23.22 26.30 -13.68
C GLY A 81 -22.04 25.46 -14.17
N GLU A 82 -22.20 24.81 -15.33
CA GLU A 82 -21.13 24.04 -15.96
C GLU A 82 -19.90 24.92 -16.22
N ALA A 83 -18.73 24.44 -15.79
CA ALA A 83 -17.44 25.08 -16.04
C ALA A 83 -16.53 24.10 -16.80
N ILE A 84 -15.90 24.59 -17.87
CA ILE A 84 -15.01 23.80 -18.73
C ILE A 84 -13.62 24.43 -18.71
N TYR A 85 -12.64 23.66 -18.27
CA TYR A 85 -11.24 24.09 -18.17
C TYR A 85 -10.41 23.37 -19.23
N THR A 86 -9.79 24.11 -20.14
CA THR A 86 -8.90 23.54 -21.18
C THR A 86 -7.44 23.45 -20.76
N ASP A 87 -7.08 24.17 -19.71
CA ASP A 87 -5.74 24.20 -19.13
C ASP A 87 -5.83 24.12 -17.61
N TYR A 88 -4.73 23.75 -16.96
CA TYR A 88 -4.70 23.63 -15.51
C TYR A 88 -4.63 24.98 -14.80
N GLN A 89 -4.06 26.01 -15.42
CA GLN A 89 -3.83 27.30 -14.75
C GLN A 89 -5.16 27.99 -14.46
N SER A 90 -6.08 28.01 -15.43
CA SER A 90 -7.42 28.56 -15.24
C SER A 90 -8.22 27.85 -14.14
N LEU A 91 -8.10 26.53 -14.03
CA LEU A 91 -8.70 25.76 -12.93
C LEU A 91 -8.07 26.11 -11.58
N GLU A 92 -6.74 26.20 -11.53
CA GLU A 92 -6.02 26.51 -10.30
C GLU A 92 -6.36 27.92 -9.78
N ASP A 93 -6.46 28.90 -10.69
CA ASP A 93 -6.81 30.28 -10.36
C ASP A 93 -8.24 30.38 -9.83
N ASP A 94 -9.21 29.74 -10.51
CA ASP A 94 -10.60 29.72 -10.04
C ASP A 94 -10.76 28.97 -8.70
N PHE A 95 -9.98 27.93 -8.46
CA PHE A 95 -9.98 27.23 -7.18
C PHE A 95 -9.37 28.11 -6.07
N ARG A 96 -8.26 28.80 -6.35
CA ARG A 96 -7.59 29.73 -5.42
C ARG A 96 -8.50 30.90 -5.04
N GLU A 97 -9.23 31.43 -6.03
CA GLU A 97 -10.22 32.50 -5.85
C GLU A 97 -11.55 32.01 -5.26
N LYS A 98 -11.65 30.72 -4.90
CA LYS A 98 -12.84 30.09 -4.29
C LYS A 98 -14.10 30.14 -5.16
N LYS A 99 -13.92 30.25 -6.49
CA LYS A 99 -15.02 30.10 -7.45
C LYS A 99 -15.40 28.65 -7.66
N VAL A 100 -14.47 27.71 -7.41
CA VAL A 100 -14.70 26.27 -7.45
C VAL A 100 -14.65 25.71 -6.04
N HIS A 101 -15.77 25.19 -5.56
CA HIS A 101 -15.85 24.58 -4.24
C HIS A 101 -15.18 23.19 -4.24
N PRO A 102 -14.48 22.77 -3.16
CA PRO A 102 -13.82 21.46 -3.08
C PRO A 102 -14.72 20.26 -3.36
N GLY A 103 -16.00 20.36 -2.99
CA GLY A 103 -17.00 19.32 -3.27
C GLY A 103 -17.23 19.12 -4.77
N ASP A 104 -17.37 20.21 -5.52
CA ASP A 104 -17.59 20.18 -6.97
C ASP A 104 -16.36 19.63 -7.68
N LEU A 105 -15.16 20.08 -7.26
CA LEU A 105 -13.88 19.58 -7.79
C LEU A 105 -13.73 18.06 -7.59
N LYS A 106 -14.04 17.57 -6.38
CA LYS A 106 -13.97 16.13 -6.06
C LYS A 106 -14.97 15.31 -6.84
N ASN A 107 -16.20 15.81 -7.03
CA ASN A 107 -17.22 15.12 -7.79
C ASN A 107 -16.84 15.02 -9.27
N ALA A 108 -16.44 16.14 -9.87
CA ALA A 108 -15.96 16.19 -11.25
C ALA A 108 -14.73 15.28 -11.48
N ALA A 109 -13.78 15.29 -10.54
CA ALA A 109 -12.64 14.38 -10.59
C ALA A 109 -13.06 12.91 -10.47
N SER A 110 -14.07 12.59 -9.65
CA SER A 110 -14.58 11.22 -9.51
C SER A 110 -15.20 10.73 -10.82
N GLU A 111 -16.05 11.55 -11.45
CA GLU A 111 -16.67 11.25 -12.74
C GLU A 111 -15.62 11.04 -13.84
N ALA A 112 -14.62 11.93 -13.92
CA ALA A 112 -13.54 11.85 -14.89
C ALA A 112 -12.69 10.58 -14.71
N ILE A 113 -12.32 10.24 -13.46
CA ILE A 113 -11.56 9.02 -13.16
C ILE A 113 -12.40 7.78 -13.47
N ASN A 114 -13.68 7.75 -13.11
CA ASN A 114 -14.53 6.61 -13.40
C ASN A 114 -14.70 6.38 -14.91
N LYS A 115 -14.83 7.45 -15.70
CA LYS A 115 -14.84 7.36 -17.16
C LYS A 115 -13.51 6.82 -17.71
N LEU A 116 -12.39 7.20 -17.11
CA LEU A 116 -11.07 6.71 -17.48
C LEU A 116 -10.89 5.21 -17.16
N LEU A 117 -11.37 4.77 -16.00
CA LEU A 117 -11.22 3.39 -15.53
C LEU A 117 -12.23 2.41 -16.13
N ASP A 118 -13.40 2.90 -16.57
CA ASP A 118 -14.47 2.08 -17.17
C ASP A 118 -13.98 1.10 -18.27
N PRO A 119 -13.23 1.51 -19.31
CA PRO A 119 -12.74 0.57 -20.32
C PRO A 119 -11.79 -0.49 -19.75
N ILE A 120 -10.99 -0.14 -18.72
CA ILE A 120 -10.08 -1.08 -18.05
C ILE A 120 -10.90 -2.12 -17.28
N ARG A 121 -11.88 -1.67 -16.48
CA ARG A 121 -12.79 -2.53 -15.71
C ARG A 121 -13.56 -3.47 -16.64
N LYS A 122 -14.10 -2.96 -17.76
CA LYS A 122 -14.80 -3.76 -18.76
C LYS A 122 -13.90 -4.82 -19.39
N LYS A 123 -12.68 -4.44 -19.81
CA LYS A 123 -11.70 -5.38 -20.36
C LYS A 123 -11.35 -6.47 -19.35
N TRP A 124 -11.14 -6.10 -18.09
CA TRP A 124 -10.84 -7.05 -17.01
C TRP A 124 -11.99 -8.02 -16.71
N ALA A 125 -13.23 -7.51 -16.73
CA ALA A 125 -14.43 -8.33 -16.52
C ALA A 125 -14.72 -9.27 -17.70
N SER A 126 -14.38 -8.86 -18.93
CA SER A 126 -14.60 -9.67 -20.13
C SER A 126 -13.58 -10.80 -20.33
N ASP A 127 -12.44 -10.75 -19.64
CA ASP A 127 -11.35 -11.71 -19.79
C ASP A 127 -11.17 -12.57 -18.52
N PRO A 128 -11.66 -13.83 -18.52
CA PRO A 128 -11.54 -14.73 -17.38
C PRO A 128 -10.09 -15.02 -16.95
N GLU A 129 -9.11 -14.92 -17.85
CA GLU A 129 -7.71 -15.18 -17.52
C GLU A 129 -7.12 -14.05 -16.67
N LEU A 130 -7.50 -12.79 -16.92
CA LEU A 130 -7.09 -11.65 -16.09
C LEU A 130 -7.67 -11.74 -14.66
N SER A 131 -8.92 -12.17 -14.53
CA SER A 131 -9.55 -12.40 -13.23
C SER A 131 -8.86 -13.52 -12.42
N LYS A 132 -8.56 -14.65 -13.07
CA LYS A 132 -7.79 -15.75 -12.45
C LYS A 132 -6.38 -15.30 -12.05
N LEU A 133 -5.73 -14.51 -12.91
CA LEU A 133 -4.40 -13.97 -12.63
C LEU A 133 -4.41 -13.11 -11.38
N THR A 134 -5.36 -12.18 -11.25
CA THR A 134 -5.53 -11.31 -10.08
C THR A 134 -5.64 -12.12 -8.79
N SER A 135 -6.52 -13.12 -8.79
CA SER A 135 -6.78 -13.97 -7.62
C SER A 135 -5.54 -14.78 -7.21
N ARG A 136 -4.71 -15.15 -8.18
CA ARG A 136 -3.45 -15.88 -7.94
C ARG A 136 -2.33 -14.98 -7.44
N THR A 137 -2.25 -13.74 -7.94
CA THR A 137 -1.14 -12.81 -7.62
C THR A 137 -1.42 -11.96 -6.38
N TYR A 138 -2.67 -11.59 -6.14
CA TYR A 138 -3.12 -10.76 -5.03
C TYR A 138 -4.30 -11.43 -4.31
N PRO A 139 -4.04 -12.47 -3.49
CA PRO A 139 -5.10 -13.11 -2.73
C PRO A 139 -5.67 -12.11 -1.71
N GLU A 140 -6.98 -11.88 -1.78
CA GLU A 140 -7.70 -11.01 -0.84
C GLU A 140 -7.35 -11.38 0.62
N PRO A 141 -6.92 -10.42 1.45
CA PRO A 141 -6.65 -10.65 2.86
C PRO A 141 -7.97 -10.96 3.59
N GLY A 142 -8.39 -12.23 3.54
CA GLY A 142 -9.68 -12.66 4.10
C GLY A 142 -10.38 -13.80 3.35
N SER A 143 -9.92 -14.22 2.16
CA SER A 143 -10.45 -15.42 1.50
C SER A 143 -10.05 -16.67 2.29
N LYS A 144 -10.97 -17.11 3.16
CA LYS A 144 -10.82 -18.30 3.99
C LYS A 144 -10.95 -19.54 3.11
N ILE A 145 -9.86 -20.31 3.00
CA ILE A 145 -9.99 -21.77 3.01
C ILE A 145 -10.76 -22.10 4.30
N THR A 146 -11.90 -22.76 4.15
CA THR A 146 -12.85 -23.13 5.20
C THR A 146 -12.17 -23.88 6.35
N LYS A 147 -11.88 -23.18 7.45
CA LYS A 147 -11.83 -23.76 8.79
C LYS A 147 -12.57 -22.85 9.77
N LYS A 148 -13.64 -23.40 10.35
CA LYS A 148 -14.44 -22.88 11.46
C LYS A 148 -13.51 -22.34 12.56
N LYS A 149 -13.71 -21.08 12.99
CA LYS A 149 -13.14 -20.55 14.23
C LYS A 149 -14.23 -19.86 15.03
N GLU A 150 -14.46 -20.41 16.22
CA GLU A 150 -15.17 -19.76 17.31
C GLU A 150 -14.49 -18.47 17.74
N SER A 151 -15.32 -17.56 18.22
CA SER A 151 -15.03 -16.22 18.70
C SER A 151 -14.41 -16.22 20.09
N LYS A 152 -13.35 -15.43 20.30
CA LYS A 152 -13.04 -14.83 21.62
C LYS A 152 -12.52 -13.40 21.46
N LYS A 153 -13.18 -12.49 22.17
CA LYS A 153 -12.83 -11.08 22.43
C LYS A 153 -11.60 -10.99 23.35
N HIS A 154 -10.70 -10.05 23.09
CA HIS A 154 -10.02 -9.26 24.13
C HIS A 154 -9.42 -7.98 23.50
N ASN A 155 -10.00 -6.82 23.83
CA ASN A 155 -9.50 -5.77 24.74
C ASN A 155 -8.11 -5.20 24.39
N GLN A 156 -8.13 -3.91 24.01
CA GLN A 156 -6.99 -3.02 23.87
C GLN A 156 -6.32 -2.76 25.23
N PRO A 157 -4.97 -2.71 25.30
CA PRO A 157 -4.28 -2.02 26.38
C PRO A 157 -4.15 -0.51 26.09
N PRO A 158 -3.96 0.31 27.13
CA PRO A 158 -4.18 1.75 27.10
C PRO A 158 -3.03 2.55 26.48
N LYS A 159 -3.37 3.74 25.99
CA LYS A 159 -2.45 4.80 25.55
C LYS A 159 -1.53 5.22 26.70
N GLY A 160 -0.23 5.03 26.51
CA GLY A 160 0.83 5.71 27.26
C GLY A 160 1.67 6.53 26.29
N SER A 161 1.54 7.85 26.38
CA SER A 161 2.33 8.84 25.68
C SER A 161 3.78 8.80 26.14
N ASN A 162 4.71 8.62 25.21
CA ASN A 162 6.06 9.19 25.25
C ASN A 162 6.59 9.08 23.81
N THR A 163 6.43 10.15 23.04
CA THR A 163 7.04 10.32 21.72
C THR A 163 8.51 10.72 21.92
N PRO A 164 9.49 9.88 21.57
CA PRO A 164 10.84 10.38 21.33
C PRO A 164 10.77 11.18 20.02
N THR A 165 11.37 12.37 20.02
CA THR A 165 11.54 13.21 18.83
C THR A 165 12.03 12.34 17.65
N GLU A 166 11.16 12.12 16.66
CA GLU A 166 11.44 11.22 15.55
C GLU A 166 12.42 11.92 14.61
N LEU A 167 13.70 11.63 14.80
CA LEU A 167 14.75 11.99 13.84
C LEU A 167 14.34 11.48 12.44
N PRO A 168 14.74 12.15 11.34
CA PRO A 168 14.39 11.73 9.97
C PRO A 168 14.76 10.27 9.71
N VAL A 169 13.81 9.49 9.17
CA VAL A 169 13.96 8.05 8.92
C VAL A 169 15.18 7.81 8.02
N ASP A 170 16.19 7.14 8.58
CA ASP A 170 17.42 6.77 7.87
C ASP A 170 17.56 5.25 7.86
N VAL A 171 17.96 4.71 6.72
CA VAL A 171 18.17 3.26 6.48
C VAL A 171 19.25 2.69 7.40
N SER A 172 20.17 3.53 7.88
CA SER A 172 21.24 3.15 8.82
C SER A 172 20.73 2.67 10.19
N ARG A 173 19.45 2.87 10.51
CA ARG A 173 18.85 2.46 11.79
C ARG A 173 18.57 0.97 11.90
N ILE A 174 18.66 0.20 10.82
CA ILE A 174 18.36 -1.24 10.84
C ILE A 174 19.66 -2.01 11.09
N ASP A 175 19.69 -2.81 12.15
CA ASP A 175 20.82 -3.70 12.46
C ASP A 175 20.64 -5.02 11.72
N VAL A 176 21.22 -5.10 10.51
CA VAL A 176 21.20 -6.29 9.66
C VAL A 176 22.50 -7.07 9.82
N ARG A 177 22.42 -8.35 10.19
CA ARG A 177 23.58 -9.22 10.41
C ARG A 177 23.43 -10.55 9.68
N VAL A 178 24.57 -11.17 9.40
CA VAL A 178 24.62 -12.59 9.01
C VAL A 178 24.59 -13.41 10.30
N ALA A 179 23.64 -14.32 10.38
CA ALA A 179 23.39 -15.17 11.52
C ALA A 179 23.50 -16.64 11.11
N LYS A 180 23.87 -17.53 12.04
CA LYS A 180 23.95 -18.97 11.80
C LYS A 180 22.85 -19.70 12.58
N ILE A 181 22.06 -20.50 11.89
CA ILE A 181 21.06 -21.36 12.54
C ILE A 181 21.78 -22.53 13.22
N ILE A 182 21.85 -22.52 14.56
CA ILE A 182 22.43 -23.61 15.36
C ILE A 182 21.49 -24.81 15.38
N LYS A 183 20.18 -24.56 15.50
CA LYS A 183 19.15 -25.60 15.56
C LYS A 183 17.85 -25.09 14.97
N ALA A 184 17.21 -25.86 14.12
CA ALA A 184 15.84 -25.61 13.66
C ALA A 184 14.95 -26.79 14.03
N GLU A 185 13.73 -26.51 14.49
CA GLU A 185 12.73 -27.52 14.86
C GLU A 185 11.34 -27.10 14.37
N ASN A 186 10.49 -28.09 14.07
CA ASN A 186 9.08 -27.83 13.77
C ASN A 186 8.40 -27.19 14.97
N HIS A 187 7.60 -26.16 14.72
CA HIS A 187 6.82 -25.52 15.78
C HIS A 187 5.75 -26.50 16.31
N PRO A 188 5.67 -26.72 17.64
CA PRO A 188 4.83 -27.77 18.22
C PRO A 188 3.33 -27.57 17.98
N LYS A 189 2.90 -26.34 17.71
CA LYS A 189 1.48 -25.98 17.49
C LYS A 189 1.18 -25.46 16.09
N THR A 190 2.19 -25.32 15.21
CA THR A 190 2.01 -24.61 13.92
C THR A 190 2.85 -25.24 12.83
N PRO A 191 2.29 -26.14 11.99
CA PRO A 191 3.06 -26.93 11.03
C PRO A 191 3.70 -26.12 9.89
N LYS A 192 3.37 -24.83 9.78
CA LYS A 192 3.96 -23.90 8.79
C LYS A 192 5.11 -23.06 9.36
N SER A 193 5.53 -23.32 10.59
CA SER A 193 6.55 -22.51 11.25
C SER A 193 7.65 -23.35 11.85
N TYR A 194 8.86 -22.80 11.86
CA TYR A 194 10.00 -23.34 12.59
C TYR A 194 10.31 -22.48 13.80
N ALA A 195 10.78 -23.13 14.86
CA ALA A 195 11.50 -22.51 15.96
C ALA A 195 13.00 -22.72 15.72
N SER A 196 13.74 -21.64 15.54
CA SER A 196 15.17 -21.67 15.25
C SER A 196 15.96 -21.03 16.39
N THR A 197 17.00 -21.73 16.86
CA THR A 197 18.04 -21.18 17.74
C THR A 197 19.16 -20.66 16.84
N VAL A 198 19.47 -19.38 16.95
CA VAL A 198 20.30 -18.65 15.97
C VAL A 198 21.40 -17.89 16.68
N ASP A 199 22.64 -18.08 16.23
CA ASP A 199 23.76 -17.23 16.61
C ASP A 199 23.82 -16.00 15.70
N VAL A 200 23.69 -14.82 16.28
CA VAL A 200 23.74 -13.52 15.58
C VAL A 200 25.01 -12.72 15.90
N GLY A 201 25.98 -13.32 16.63
CA GLY A 201 27.20 -12.65 17.06
C GLY A 201 26.97 -11.54 18.08
N ASP A 202 26.01 -11.71 18.98
CA ASP A 202 25.80 -10.76 20.08
C ASP A 202 26.99 -10.76 21.03
N ALA A 203 27.33 -9.60 21.59
CA ALA A 203 28.38 -9.47 22.59
C ALA A 203 28.12 -10.31 23.87
N SER A 204 26.86 -10.68 24.12
CA SER A 204 26.48 -11.57 25.22
C SER A 204 26.81 -13.05 24.96
N GLY A 205 27.13 -13.42 23.71
CA GLY A 205 27.39 -14.80 23.29
C GLY A 205 26.16 -15.73 23.29
N ASN A 206 24.98 -15.22 23.65
CA ASN A 206 23.78 -16.04 23.78
C ASN A 206 23.02 -16.13 22.45
N PRO A 207 22.64 -17.34 22.00
CA PRO A 207 21.84 -17.49 20.80
C PRO A 207 20.42 -16.98 21.02
N ARG A 208 19.82 -16.44 19.96
CA ARG A 208 18.44 -15.93 19.96
C ARG A 208 17.47 -16.97 19.43
N THR A 209 16.24 -16.93 19.93
CA THR A 209 15.14 -17.69 19.37
C THR A 209 14.46 -16.88 18.26
N VAL A 210 14.23 -17.54 17.12
CA VAL A 210 13.52 -16.98 15.97
C VAL A 210 12.41 -17.92 15.55
N ALA A 211 11.18 -17.40 15.52
CA ALA A 211 10.04 -18.12 14.94
C ALA A 211 9.87 -17.66 13.49
N SER A 212 9.94 -18.58 12.52
CA SER A 212 9.87 -18.25 11.10
C SER A 212 8.83 -19.08 10.34
N GLY A 213 8.19 -18.49 9.34
CA GLY A 213 7.18 -19.15 8.48
C GLY A 213 7.77 -20.00 7.34
N LEU A 214 9.02 -20.46 7.46
CA LEU A 214 9.77 -21.04 6.35
C LEU A 214 9.41 -22.50 6.03
N ALA A 215 8.64 -23.18 6.89
CA ALA A 215 8.37 -24.61 6.73
C ALA A 215 7.57 -24.98 5.46
N SER A 216 6.89 -24.02 4.84
CA SER A 216 6.21 -24.23 3.54
C SER A 216 7.10 -24.01 2.32
N HIS A 217 8.34 -23.55 2.51
CA HIS A 217 9.21 -23.11 1.42
C HIS A 217 10.59 -23.77 1.44
N ILE A 218 11.14 -24.01 2.63
CA ILE A 218 12.47 -24.57 2.81
C ILE A 218 12.35 -25.79 3.72
N PRO A 219 12.80 -26.99 3.30
CA PRO A 219 12.77 -28.16 4.16
C PRO A 219 13.72 -27.99 5.35
N LEU A 220 13.38 -28.62 6.47
CA LEU A 220 14.08 -28.45 7.76
C LEU A 220 15.59 -28.73 7.65
N GLU A 221 15.96 -29.77 6.90
CA GLU A 221 17.35 -30.17 6.65
C GLU A 221 18.19 -29.07 6.00
N GLN A 222 17.57 -28.21 5.18
CA GLN A 222 18.25 -27.10 4.53
C GLN A 222 18.39 -25.87 5.42
N LEU A 223 17.77 -25.84 6.61
CA LEU A 223 17.91 -24.74 7.56
C LEU A 223 18.96 -25.03 8.62
N GLN A 224 19.22 -26.31 8.92
CA GLN A 224 20.17 -26.71 9.95
C GLN A 224 21.58 -26.25 9.56
N GLY A 225 22.22 -25.44 10.40
CA GLY A 225 23.57 -24.92 10.15
C GLY A 225 23.67 -23.82 9.08
N ARG A 226 22.55 -23.38 8.49
CA ARG A 226 22.54 -22.41 7.40
C ARG A 226 22.82 -20.99 7.90
N HIS A 227 23.58 -20.24 7.11
CA HIS A 227 23.73 -18.79 7.29
C HIS A 227 22.54 -18.06 6.69
N VAL A 228 21.99 -17.12 7.43
CA VAL A 228 20.80 -16.33 7.08
C VAL A 228 21.04 -14.87 7.39
N VAL A 229 20.35 -13.98 6.67
CA VAL A 229 20.36 -12.55 6.99
C VAL A 229 19.25 -12.27 8.00
N ALA A 230 19.57 -11.61 9.11
CA ALA A 230 18.63 -11.33 10.18
C ALA A 230 18.67 -9.86 10.62
N VAL A 231 17.50 -9.31 10.95
CA VAL A 231 17.36 -8.01 11.60
C VAL A 231 17.33 -8.21 13.11
N CYS A 232 18.24 -7.52 13.83
CA CYS A 232 18.57 -7.82 15.22
C CYS A 232 18.19 -6.71 16.22
N ASN A 233 17.75 -5.54 15.78
CA ASN A 233 17.38 -4.42 16.67
C ASN A 233 15.86 -4.17 16.75
N LEU A 234 15.05 -5.13 16.32
CA LEU A 234 13.60 -5.10 16.54
C LEU A 234 13.26 -5.51 17.97
N LYS A 235 12.20 -4.93 18.53
CA LYS A 235 11.64 -5.38 19.81
C LYS A 235 11.18 -6.84 19.68
N PRO A 236 11.45 -7.71 20.68
CA PRO A 236 10.97 -9.09 20.65
C PRO A 236 9.46 -9.16 20.43
N ALA A 237 9.03 -10.09 19.58
CA ALA A 237 7.63 -10.28 19.23
C ALA A 237 7.23 -11.74 19.39
N ARG A 238 6.05 -12.00 19.97
CA ARG A 238 5.52 -13.35 20.09
C ARG A 238 4.83 -13.77 18.80
N LEU A 239 5.39 -14.79 18.14
CA LEU A 239 4.81 -15.39 16.95
C LEU A 239 4.37 -16.83 17.30
N GLN A 240 3.06 -17.08 17.23
CA GLN A 240 2.45 -18.40 17.49
C GLN A 240 2.79 -19.00 18.89
N GLY A 241 3.13 -18.15 19.86
CA GLY A 241 3.45 -18.55 21.23
C GLY A 241 4.94 -18.69 21.53
N ILE A 242 5.82 -18.50 20.53
CA ILE A 242 7.27 -18.40 20.72
C ILE A 242 7.69 -16.95 20.66
N GLU A 243 8.53 -16.53 21.59
CA GLU A 243 9.13 -15.20 21.59
C GLU A 243 10.29 -15.15 20.60
N SER A 244 10.14 -14.35 19.54
CA SER A 244 11.14 -14.15 18.49
C SER A 244 11.93 -12.89 18.78
N SER A 245 13.25 -13.03 18.96
CA SER A 245 14.17 -11.93 19.31
C SER A 245 15.04 -11.49 18.12
N ALA A 246 14.75 -11.98 16.92
CA ALA A 246 15.27 -11.48 15.64
C ALA A 246 14.26 -11.82 14.52
N MET A 247 14.49 -11.28 13.32
CA MET A 247 13.66 -11.54 12.14
C MET A 247 14.53 -11.93 10.95
N PHE A 248 14.26 -13.06 10.31
CA PHE A 248 14.94 -13.45 9.08
C PHE A 248 14.47 -12.62 7.89
N LEU A 249 15.42 -12.20 7.05
CA LEU A 249 15.15 -11.68 5.71
C LEU A 249 15.22 -12.83 4.72
N ALA A 250 14.12 -13.05 3.99
CA ALA A 250 14.02 -14.08 2.96
C ALA A 250 13.56 -13.46 1.65
N ALA A 251 14.17 -13.88 0.55
CA ALA A 251 13.76 -13.52 -0.80
C ALA A 251 13.02 -14.71 -1.44
N SER A 252 12.03 -14.41 -2.29
CA SER A 252 11.33 -15.40 -3.10
C SER A 252 11.53 -15.08 -4.57
N SER A 253 11.91 -16.07 -5.38
CA SER A 253 11.93 -15.92 -6.84
C SER A 253 10.50 -15.97 -7.38
N PHE A 254 10.04 -14.90 -8.03
CA PHE A 254 8.86 -14.96 -8.89
C PHE A 254 9.28 -15.67 -10.19
N HIS A 255 9.19 -17.00 -10.26
CA HIS A 255 9.51 -17.73 -11.49
C HIS A 255 8.28 -17.79 -12.41
N LEU A 256 8.13 -16.77 -13.26
CA LEU A 256 7.44 -16.86 -14.55
C LEU A 256 8.33 -16.18 -15.59
N GLY A 257 8.90 -16.99 -16.51
CA GLY A 257 9.57 -16.52 -17.72
C GLY A 257 11.02 -16.07 -17.54
N ILE A 258 11.94 -17.03 -17.43
CA ILE A 258 13.38 -16.75 -17.49
C ILE A 258 13.74 -16.35 -18.93
N TRP A 259 14.05 -15.07 -19.14
CA TRP A 259 15.14 -14.68 -20.02
C TRP A 259 16.43 -14.93 -19.24
N ASN A 260 17.25 -15.87 -19.74
CA ASN A 260 18.62 -16.07 -19.25
C ASN A 260 19.43 -14.86 -19.68
N TRP A 261 20.22 -14.32 -18.75
CA TRP A 261 21.47 -13.65 -19.10
C TRP A 261 22.61 -14.66 -18.97
#